data_AF-A0A0N4TEZ7-F1
#
_entry.id   AF-A0A0N4TEZ7-F1
#
_cell.length_a   1.000
_cell.length_b   1.000
_cell.length_c   1.000
_cell.angle_alpha   90.00
_cell.angle_beta   90.00
_cell.angle_gamma   90.00
#
_symmetry.space_group_name_H-M   'P 1'
#
loop_
_entity.id
_entity.type
_entity.pdbx_description
1 polymer ?
#
loop_
_entity_poly.entity_id
_entity_poly.type
_entity_poly.pdbx_seq_one_letter_code
_entity_poly.pdbx_strand_id
1 'polypeptide(L)' 'MCAMALVHFRVGRVFYGKRAPLDGVYESCWRIQEEKSLNHHYTVFRIDEFI' A
#
# COMPACT_ATOMS: atom_id res chain seq x y z
N MET A 1 -9.73 2.62 2.27
CA MET A 1 -9.71 3.93 2.96
C MET A 1 -8.31 4.29 3.48
N CYS A 2 -7.73 3.50 4.39
CA CYS A 2 -6.47 3.85 5.07
C CYS A 2 -5.28 4.13 4.12
N ALA A 3 -5.14 3.35 3.05
CA ALA A 3 -4.05 3.52 2.10
C ALA A 3 -4.07 4.88 1.38
N MET A 4 -5.25 5.47 1.15
CA MET A 4 -5.41 6.81 0.58
C MET A 4 -5.07 7.90 1.59
N ALA A 5 -5.35 7.70 2.88
CA ALA A 5 -4.91 8.62 3.92
C ALA A 5 -3.38 8.77 3.91
N LEU A 6 -2.65 7.67 3.72
CA LEU A 6 -1.18 7.69 3.62
C LEU A 6 -0.67 8.49 2.40
N VAL A 7 -1.41 8.48 1.28
CA VAL A 7 -1.15 9.34 0.13
C VAL A 7 -1.28 10.81 0.52
N HIS A 8 -2.37 11.18 1.21
CA HIS A 8 -2.60 12.56 1.66
C HIS A 8 -1.57 13.05 2.68
N PHE A 9 -1.07 12.17 3.53
CA PHE A 9 0.03 12.47 4.47
C PHE A 9 1.43 12.46 3.84
N ARG A 10 1.53 12.16 2.54
CA ARG A 10 2.80 12.07 1.81
C ARG A 10 3.82 11.14 2.47
N VAL A 11 3.35 10.02 3.02
CA VAL A 11 4.23 8.97 3.55
C VAL A 11 5.15 8.48 2.44
N GLY A 12 6.42 8.21 2.73
CA GLY A 12 7.38 7.76 1.71
C GLY A 12 7.45 6.25 1.53
N ARG A 13 7.27 5.49 2.61
CA ARG A 13 7.42 4.02 2.62
C ARG A 13 6.39 3.38 3.55
N VAL A 14 5.80 2.27 3.13
CA VAL A 14 4.86 1.47 3.93
C VAL A 14 5.36 0.04 4.00
N PHE A 15 5.43 -0.49 5.22
CA PHE A 15 5.74 -1.89 5.50
C PHE A 15 4.51 -2.55 6.11
N TYR A 16 4.13 -3.72 5.61
CA TYR A 16 2.99 -4.48 6.13
C TYR A 16 3.32 -5.98 6.14
N GLY A 17 2.71 -6.71 7.08
CA GLY A 17 2.91 -8.15 7.23
C GLY A 17 1.89 -8.96 6.43
N LYS A 18 0.68 -9.10 6.98
CA LYS A 18 -0.35 -9.97 6.39
C LYS A 18 -1.04 -9.32 5.18
N ARG A 19 -1.16 -10.09 4.09
CA ARG A 19 -2.02 -9.73 2.95
C ARG A 19 -3.50 -9.87 3.32
N ALA A 20 -4.30 -8.91 2.86
CA ALA A 20 -5.75 -8.91 2.99
C ALA A 20 -6.38 -9.16 1.59
N PRO A 21 -6.75 -10.41 1.23
CA PRO A 21 -7.02 -10.78 -0.17
C PRO A 21 -8.29 -10.15 -0.76
N LEU A 22 -9.26 -9.77 0.08
CA LEU A 22 -10.59 -9.34 -0.35
C LEU A 22 -10.82 -7.83 -0.23
N ASP A 23 -9.97 -7.13 0.52
CA ASP A 23 -10.19 -5.74 0.94
C ASP A 23 -8.89 -4.91 1.02
N GLY A 24 -7.74 -5.53 0.76
CA GLY A 24 -6.45 -4.86 0.70
C GLY A 24 -6.27 -4.01 -0.58
N VAL A 25 -5.40 -3.01 -0.47
CA VAL A 25 -5.14 -2.00 -1.52
C VAL A 25 -3.70 -2.03 -2.05
N TYR A 26 -2.87 -2.92 -1.51
CA TYR A 26 -1.47 -3.06 -1.96
C TYR A 26 -1.27 -4.16 -2.99
N GLU A 27 -1.89 -5.32 -2.79
CA GLU A 27 -1.64 -6.52 -3.60
C GLU A 27 -2.92 -7.31 -3.92
N SER A 28 -4.09 -6.79 -3.56
CA SER A 28 -5.37 -7.49 -3.74
C SER A 28 -6.29 -6.71 -4.67
N CYS A 29 -7.26 -5.97 -4.15
CA CYS A 29 -8.32 -5.37 -4.97
C CYS A 29 -7.83 -4.19 -5.80
N TRP A 30 -6.77 -3.54 -5.35
CA TRP A 30 -6.13 -2.43 -6.03
C TRP A 30 -4.64 -2.40 -5.66
N ARG A 31 -3.87 -1.58 -6.38
CA ARG A 31 -2.45 -1.31 -6.21
C ARG A 31 -2.28 0.20 -6.20
N ILE A 32 -2.70 0.85 -5.11
CA ILE A 32 -2.74 2.32 -5.04
C ILE A 32 -1.38 2.96 -5.29
N GLN A 33 -0.29 2.26 -4.94
CA GLN A 33 1.08 2.70 -5.18
C GLN A 33 1.45 2.79 -6.67
N GLU A 34 0.65 2.21 -7.56
CA GLU A 34 0.84 2.22 -9.03
C GLU A 34 -0.19 3.08 -9.76
N GLU A 35 -1.14 3.69 -9.04
CA GLU A 35 -2.21 4.48 -9.65
C GLU A 35 -1.66 5.78 -10.23
N LYS A 36 -1.57 5.87 -11.56
CA LYS A 36 -0.95 7.00 -12.27
C LYS A 36 -1.67 8.33 -12.07
N SER A 37 -2.97 8.30 -11.77
CA SER A 37 -3.75 9.52 -11.54
C SER A 37 -3.45 10.17 -10.17
N LEU A 38 -2.77 9.47 -9.26
CA LEU A 38 -2.33 10.03 -7.99
C LEU A 38 -1.05 10.85 -8.16
N ASN A 39 -0.99 11.99 -7.49
CA ASN A 39 0.16 12.88 -7.52
C ASN A 39 1.30 12.45 -6.58
N HIS A 40 0.99 11.65 -5.55
CA HIS A 40 1.99 11.18 -4.58
C HIS A 40 1.92 9.66 -4.50
N HIS A 41 3.10 9.02 -4.57
CA HIS A 41 3.27 7.59 -4.44
C HIS A 41 4.23 7.27 -3.31
N TYR A 42 4.05 6.09 -2.73
CA TYR A 42 4.97 5.55 -1.73
C TYR A 42 5.38 4.15 -2.12
N THR A 43 6.58 3.77 -1.68
CA THR A 43 7.04 2.39 -1.87
C THR A 43 6.41 1.49 -0.82
N VAL A 44 5.99 0.31 -1.27
CA VAL A 44 5.27 -0.67 -0.47
C VAL A 44 6.13 -1.92 -0.37
N PHE A 45 6.38 -2.37 0.86
CA PHE A 45 7.18 -3.55 1.14
C PHE A 45 6.37 -4.53 1.98
N ARG A 46 6.24 -5.76 1.49
CA ARG A 46 5.74 -6.86 2.30
C ARG A 46 6.86 -7.38 3.17
N ILE A 47 6.66 -7.42 4.48
CA ILE A 47 7.53 -8.14 5.39
C ILE A 47 7.01 -9.57 5.42
N ASP A 48 7.65 -10.45 4.65
CA ASP A 48 7.48 -11.88 4.83
C ASP A 48 8.23 -12.26 6.11
N GLU A 49 7.52 -12.80 7.12
CA GLU A 49 8.18 -13.46 8.24
C GLU A 49 8.97 -14.64 7.66
N PHE A 50 10.30 -14.52 7.63
CA PHE A 50 11.17 -15.67 7.48
C PHE A 50 10.99 -16.52 8.74
N ILE A 51 10.12 -17.54 8.64
CA ILE A 51 10.10 -18.71 9.53
C ILE A 51 10.98 -19.77 8.88
#